data_AF-A0A2M8VXY9-F1
#
_entry.id   AF-A0A2M8VXY9-F1
#
_cell.length_a   1.000
_cell.length_b   1.000
_cell.length_c   1.000
_cell.angle_alpha   90.00
_cell.angle_beta   90.00
_cell.angle_gamma   90.00
#
_symmetry.space_group_name_H-M   'P 1'
#
loop_
_entity.id
_entity.type
_entity.pdbx_description
1 polymer ?
#
loop_
_entity_poly.entity_id
_entity_poly.type
_entity_poly.pdbx_seq_one_letter_code
_entity_poly.pdbx_strand_id
1 'polypeptide(L)'
;MSLVRDLADQIVAAHQHDDLCIAIAQFSIASPPPKIDNEHAADHYELAGTLAAITMGFIEQDAKVLGKAWSRMVHQDGRFDPKRWPSRPEYFDLLPWTRDMNSNAFAPCPKHLGLYAVMPDADWVKRMVEAEVPTVQLRFKSDVHDTSELRKQIAQSVQAVAGSKTLLFINDFWREAIEAGAYGVHLGQEDLDFADLEDIRSAGLRLGLSTHGYAEMVYADRYCPSYIAMGAVFPTQLKKMPTAPQGLGRLYQYTKLMNHYPLVAIGGIDESSIHAVAQSGVGSVAVVRAISESSDPKAVVKRLQELMKT
;
A
#
# COMPACT_ATOMS: atom_id res chain seq x y z
N MET A 1 35.89 -1.78 3.37
CA MET A 1 34.84 -2.70 3.84
C MET A 1 34.54 -2.61 5.34
N SER A 2 35.49 -2.29 6.23
CA SER A 2 35.21 -2.15 7.68
C SER A 2 34.14 -1.09 7.96
N LEU A 3 34.36 0.15 7.51
CA LEU A 3 33.46 1.28 7.79
C LEU A 3 31.99 1.03 7.37
N VAL A 4 31.75 0.48 6.17
CA VAL A 4 30.40 0.18 5.68
C VAL A 4 29.67 -0.81 6.59
N ARG A 5 30.37 -1.87 7.03
CA ARG A 5 29.81 -2.87 7.95
C ARG A 5 29.56 -2.25 9.32
N ASP A 6 30.52 -1.50 9.84
CA ASP A 6 30.40 -0.83 11.15
C ASP A 6 29.20 0.14 11.19
N LEU A 7 28.94 0.86 10.10
CA LEU A 7 27.78 1.74 9.96
C LEU A 7 26.47 0.95 9.82
N ALA A 8 26.46 -0.12 9.02
CA ALA A 8 25.28 -0.97 8.86
C ALA A 8 24.88 -1.64 10.18
N ASP A 9 25.85 -2.15 10.93
CA ASP A 9 25.63 -2.78 12.23
C ASP A 9 25.06 -1.79 13.24
N GLN A 10 25.49 -0.52 13.20
CA GLN A 10 24.90 0.55 14.01
C GLN A 10 23.42 0.81 13.66
N ILE A 11 23.08 0.85 12.37
CA ILE A 11 21.68 1.01 11.91
C ILE A 11 20.83 -0.17 12.39
N VAL A 12 21.30 -1.41 12.17
CA VAL A 12 20.58 -2.61 12.61
C VAL A 12 20.40 -2.61 14.12
N ALA A 13 21.46 -2.31 14.88
CA ALA A 13 21.40 -2.29 16.34
C ALA A 13 20.37 -1.27 16.86
N ALA A 14 20.24 -0.13 16.18
CA ALA A 14 19.30 0.92 16.55
C ALA A 14 17.84 0.56 16.26
N HIS A 15 17.56 -0.24 15.24
CA HIS A 15 16.20 -0.46 14.72
C HIS A 15 15.68 -1.90 14.81
N GLN A 16 16.52 -2.87 15.21
CA GLN A 16 16.11 -4.27 15.31
C GLN A 16 14.97 -4.53 16.31
N HIS A 17 14.74 -3.62 17.25
CA HIS A 17 13.70 -3.72 18.28
C HIS A 17 12.41 -2.94 17.93
N ASP A 18 12.38 -2.21 16.81
CA ASP A 18 11.25 -1.35 16.41
C ASP A 18 10.19 -2.10 15.55
N ASP A 19 10.13 -3.43 15.63
CA ASP A 19 9.33 -4.29 14.73
C ASP A 19 9.57 -4.03 13.22
N LEU A 20 10.74 -3.45 12.87
CA LEU A 20 11.15 -3.16 11.49
C LEU A 20 11.77 -4.39 10.81
N CYS A 21 12.37 -5.27 11.61
CA CYS A 21 12.96 -6.51 11.17
C CYS A 21 11.89 -7.56 10.89
N ILE A 22 11.97 -8.17 9.72
CA ILE A 22 11.20 -9.38 9.39
C ILE A 22 12.18 -10.54 9.28
N ALA A 23 11.70 -11.74 9.58
CA ALA A 23 12.46 -12.97 9.39
C ALA A 23 13.06 -13.03 7.97
N ILE A 24 14.38 -13.15 7.90
CA ILE A 24 15.12 -13.29 6.64
C ILE A 24 14.86 -14.69 6.09
N ALA A 25 14.50 -14.80 4.83
CA ALA A 25 14.38 -16.10 4.17
C ALA A 25 15.74 -16.83 4.18
N GLN A 26 15.74 -18.14 4.42
CA GLN A 26 16.95 -18.94 4.30
C GLN A 26 17.45 -18.91 2.86
N PHE A 27 18.67 -18.44 2.66
CA PHE A 27 19.28 -18.41 1.34
C PHE A 27 19.71 -19.81 0.91
N SER A 28 19.53 -20.10 -0.38
CA SER A 28 19.96 -21.36 -1.00
C SER A 28 20.61 -21.07 -2.36
N ILE A 29 21.18 -22.08 -3.00
CA ILE A 29 21.71 -21.93 -4.37
C ILE A 29 20.59 -21.50 -5.34
N ALA A 30 19.35 -21.96 -5.13
CA ALA A 30 18.18 -21.60 -5.93
C ALA A 30 17.56 -20.23 -5.54
N SER A 31 17.98 -19.65 -4.42
CA SER A 31 17.52 -18.34 -3.93
C SER A 31 18.67 -17.67 -3.20
N PRO A 32 19.67 -17.13 -3.94
CA PRO A 32 20.86 -16.53 -3.35
C PRO A 32 20.50 -15.28 -2.54
N PRO A 33 21.39 -14.86 -1.62
CA PRO A 33 21.18 -13.59 -0.91
C PRO A 33 21.09 -12.41 -1.89
N PRO A 34 20.35 -11.35 -1.52
CA PRO A 34 20.29 -10.11 -2.28
C PRO A 34 21.68 -9.61 -2.62
N LYS A 35 21.87 -9.18 -3.87
CA LYS A 35 23.16 -8.63 -4.30
C LYS A 35 23.23 -7.15 -3.92
N ILE A 36 24.32 -6.77 -3.26
CA ILE A 36 24.65 -5.36 -3.03
C ILE A 36 25.45 -4.89 -4.24
N ASP A 37 24.94 -3.88 -4.93
CA ASP A 37 25.64 -3.21 -6.01
C ASP A 37 26.66 -2.24 -5.42
N ASN A 38 27.90 -2.70 -5.34
CA ASN A 38 29.00 -1.91 -4.78
C ASN A 38 29.63 -0.93 -5.78
N GLU A 39 29.39 -1.12 -7.08
CA GLU A 39 30.06 -0.36 -8.13
C GLU A 39 29.35 0.98 -8.41
N HIS A 40 28.03 1.01 -8.25
CA HIS A 40 27.21 2.18 -8.57
C HIS A 40 26.73 2.98 -7.36
N ALA A 41 27.07 2.57 -6.13
CA ALA A 41 26.69 3.32 -4.95
C ALA A 41 27.43 4.66 -4.87
N ALA A 42 26.72 5.71 -4.47
CA ALA A 42 27.28 7.07 -4.42
C ALA A 42 28.33 7.22 -3.31
N ASP A 43 28.13 6.55 -2.17
CA ASP A 43 29.01 6.63 -1.01
C ASP A 43 28.87 5.42 -0.06
N HIS A 44 29.61 5.45 1.06
CA HIS A 44 29.56 4.41 2.08
C HIS A 44 28.27 4.38 2.90
N TYR A 45 27.49 5.47 2.96
CA TYR A 45 26.20 5.51 3.65
C TYR A 45 25.11 4.81 2.83
N GLU A 46 25.13 4.95 1.50
CA GLU A 46 24.25 4.21 0.60
C GLU A 46 24.48 2.70 0.73
N LEU A 47 25.76 2.28 0.72
CA LEU A 47 26.11 0.88 0.94
C LEU A 47 25.74 0.38 2.33
N ALA A 48 25.98 1.17 3.38
CA ALA A 48 25.65 0.80 4.75
C ALA A 48 24.13 0.69 4.96
N GLY A 49 23.35 1.64 4.43
CA GLY A 49 21.89 1.61 4.49
C GLY A 49 21.30 0.43 3.71
N THR A 50 21.84 0.13 2.52
CA THR A 50 21.44 -1.04 1.72
C THR A 50 21.74 -2.35 2.48
N LEU A 51 22.94 -2.48 3.02
CA LEU A 51 23.36 -3.66 3.79
C LEU A 51 22.49 -3.85 5.05
N ALA A 52 22.26 -2.77 5.80
CA ALA A 52 21.39 -2.81 6.97
C ALA A 52 19.97 -3.24 6.60
N ALA A 53 19.39 -2.68 5.54
CA ALA A 53 18.05 -3.04 5.07
C ALA A 53 17.94 -4.53 4.70
N ILE A 54 18.91 -5.08 3.98
CA ILE A 54 18.96 -6.53 3.67
C ILE A 54 19.03 -7.35 4.96
N THR A 55 19.87 -6.96 5.92
CA THR A 55 20.00 -7.63 7.23
C THR A 55 18.71 -7.56 8.04
N MET A 56 17.88 -6.53 7.87
CA MET A 56 16.56 -6.41 8.50
C MET A 56 15.43 -7.08 7.69
N GLY A 57 15.76 -7.80 6.62
CA GLY A 57 14.82 -8.57 5.81
C GLY A 57 14.04 -7.75 4.78
N PHE A 58 14.53 -6.59 4.36
CA PHE A 58 13.98 -5.90 3.18
C PHE A 58 14.42 -6.63 1.90
N ILE A 59 13.55 -6.65 0.89
CA ILE A 59 13.91 -7.18 -0.42
C ILE A 59 14.94 -6.28 -1.11
N GLU A 60 15.64 -6.80 -2.12
CA GLU A 60 16.73 -6.09 -2.79
C GLU A 60 16.31 -4.71 -3.32
N GLN A 61 15.12 -4.60 -3.93
CA GLN A 61 14.63 -3.35 -4.51
C GLN A 61 14.39 -2.27 -3.43
N ASP A 62 13.77 -2.65 -2.31
CA ASP A 62 13.54 -1.75 -1.18
C ASP A 62 14.86 -1.35 -0.51
N ALA A 63 15.79 -2.29 -0.35
CA ALA A 63 17.09 -2.02 0.23
C ALA A 63 17.88 -0.99 -0.58
N LYS A 64 17.83 -1.06 -1.92
CA LYS A 64 18.45 -0.05 -2.80
C LYS A 64 17.83 1.34 -2.62
N VAL A 65 16.50 1.42 -2.50
CA VAL A 65 15.81 2.70 -2.24
C VAL A 65 16.20 3.26 -0.87
N LEU A 66 16.21 2.42 0.16
CA LEU A 66 16.61 2.80 1.51
C LEU A 66 18.07 3.24 1.58
N GLY A 67 18.99 2.56 0.88
CA GLY A 67 20.39 2.97 0.79
C GLY A 67 20.53 4.41 0.29
N LYS A 68 19.90 4.72 -0.86
CA LYS A 68 19.90 6.08 -1.40
C LYS A 68 19.30 7.09 -0.43
N ALA A 69 18.22 6.73 0.25
CA ALA A 69 17.59 7.59 1.25
C ALA A 69 18.48 7.85 2.48
N TRP A 70 19.22 6.85 2.95
CA TRP A 70 20.22 7.00 4.01
C TRP A 70 21.34 7.96 3.62
N SER A 71 21.93 7.79 2.43
CA SER A 71 22.97 8.70 1.93
C SER A 71 22.46 10.15 1.88
N ARG A 72 21.29 10.38 1.28
CA ARG A 72 20.70 11.73 1.19
C ARG A 72 20.39 12.34 2.54
N MET A 73 19.82 11.57 3.45
CA MET A 73 19.53 12.04 4.82
C MET A 73 20.81 12.49 5.52
N VAL A 74 21.88 11.71 5.44
CA VAL A 74 23.16 12.05 6.08
C VAL A 74 23.78 13.32 5.48
N HIS A 75 23.77 13.45 4.15
CA HIS A 75 24.28 14.66 3.48
C HIS A 75 23.48 15.91 3.82
N GLN A 76 22.15 15.79 3.82
CA GLN A 76 21.27 16.92 4.13
C GLN A 76 21.34 17.33 5.60
N ASP A 77 21.44 16.37 6.51
CA ASP A 77 21.51 16.63 7.95
C ASP A 77 22.93 16.99 8.41
N GLY A 78 23.95 16.76 7.58
CA GLY A 78 25.36 17.03 7.86
C GLY A 78 26.00 16.08 8.87
N ARG A 79 25.31 15.00 9.26
CA ARG A 79 25.81 14.00 10.22
C ARG A 79 25.14 12.64 10.04
N PHE A 80 25.88 11.59 10.38
CA PHE A 80 25.32 10.25 10.51
C PHE A 80 24.75 10.06 11.92
N ASP A 81 23.49 9.62 12.01
CA ASP A 81 22.82 9.25 13.26
C ASP A 81 22.05 7.94 13.02
N PRO A 82 22.53 6.79 13.52
CA PRO A 82 21.93 5.49 13.24
C PRO A 82 20.55 5.33 13.89
N LYS A 83 20.15 6.22 14.81
CA LYS A 83 18.84 6.17 15.47
C LYS A 83 17.72 6.79 14.64
N ARG A 84 18.05 7.49 13.55
CA ARG A 84 17.08 8.16 12.69
C ARG A 84 16.79 7.29 11.49
N TRP A 85 15.51 7.01 11.24
CA TRP A 85 15.09 6.33 10.02
C TRP A 85 14.75 7.32 8.90
N PRO A 86 15.22 7.12 7.65
CA PRO A 86 14.81 7.95 6.52
C PRO A 86 13.30 7.89 6.32
N SER A 87 12.63 9.03 6.48
CA SER A 87 11.16 9.10 6.52
C SER A 87 10.59 10.37 5.88
N ARG A 88 11.44 11.23 5.32
CA ARG A 88 11.02 12.47 4.66
C ARG A 88 11.01 12.30 3.14
N PRO A 89 9.99 12.79 2.42
CA PRO A 89 9.85 12.62 0.96
C PRO A 89 11.12 12.96 0.15
N GLU A 90 11.82 14.03 0.50
CA GLU A 90 13.02 14.49 -0.20
C GLU A 90 14.19 13.48 -0.16
N TYR A 91 14.25 12.61 0.85
CA TYR A 91 15.26 11.55 0.89
C TYR A 91 15.00 10.47 -0.17
N PHE A 92 13.77 10.37 -0.67
CA PHE A 92 13.32 9.32 -1.59
C PHE A 92 13.12 9.83 -3.02
N ASP A 93 13.57 11.05 -3.34
CA ASP A 93 13.23 11.80 -4.57
C ASP A 93 11.71 11.89 -4.82
N LEU A 94 10.90 11.77 -3.76
CA LEU A 94 9.48 12.01 -3.88
C LEU A 94 9.27 13.49 -4.11
N LEU A 95 8.32 13.78 -4.99
CA LEU A 95 8.04 15.14 -5.39
C LEU A 95 7.64 16.00 -4.18
N PRO A 96 8.21 17.20 -3.99
CA PRO A 96 7.81 18.10 -2.91
C PRO A 96 6.43 18.72 -3.14
N TRP A 97 5.80 18.44 -4.29
CA TRP A 97 4.58 19.08 -4.73
C TRP A 97 3.37 18.51 -3.98
N THR A 98 2.53 19.40 -3.46
CA THR A 98 1.16 19.03 -3.11
C THR A 98 0.48 18.53 -4.38
N ARG A 99 -0.29 17.45 -4.29
CA ARG A 99 -1.13 16.88 -5.36
C ARG A 99 -1.75 17.95 -6.28
N ASP A 100 -2.19 19.06 -5.70
CA ASP A 100 -2.86 20.19 -6.37
C ASP A 100 -1.99 20.93 -7.40
N MET A 101 -0.66 20.73 -7.37
CA MET A 101 0.27 21.32 -8.35
C MET A 101 0.66 20.36 -9.48
N ASN A 102 0.26 19.08 -9.42
CA ASN A 102 0.53 18.13 -10.48
C ASN A 102 -0.66 18.05 -11.43
N SER A 103 -0.52 18.54 -12.67
CA SER A 103 -1.56 18.48 -13.70
C SER A 103 -1.98 17.06 -14.07
N ASN A 104 -1.15 16.07 -13.76
CA ASN A 104 -1.40 14.65 -14.03
C ASN A 104 -1.92 13.90 -12.79
N ALA A 105 -2.22 14.61 -11.69
CA ALA A 105 -2.86 13.99 -10.54
C ALA A 105 -4.25 13.46 -10.90
N PHE A 106 -4.61 12.29 -10.38
CA PHE A 106 -5.97 11.75 -10.54
C PHE A 106 -7.01 12.63 -9.82
N ALA A 107 -8.30 12.34 -9.96
CA ALA A 107 -9.33 13.03 -9.16
C ALA A 107 -9.12 12.76 -7.65
N PRO A 108 -9.20 13.76 -6.75
CA PRO A 108 -8.95 13.54 -5.31
C PRO A 108 -10.07 12.69 -4.65
N CYS A 109 -9.72 12.00 -3.56
CA CYS A 109 -10.66 11.33 -2.67
C CYS A 109 -10.53 11.85 -1.22
N PRO A 110 -11.47 11.53 -0.31
CA PRO A 110 -11.35 11.90 1.09
C PRO A 110 -10.04 11.39 1.72
N LYS A 111 -9.46 12.19 2.63
CA LYS A 111 -8.24 11.80 3.36
C LYS A 111 -8.41 10.50 4.15
N HIS A 112 -9.62 10.27 4.64
CA HIS A 112 -10.03 9.06 5.34
C HIS A 112 -11.11 8.34 4.52
N LEU A 113 -10.72 7.22 3.91
CA LEU A 113 -11.65 6.29 3.27
C LEU A 113 -12.32 5.37 4.30
N GLY A 114 -11.88 5.43 5.56
CA GLY A 114 -12.50 4.74 6.70
C GLY A 114 -12.28 3.23 6.67
N LEU A 115 -13.27 2.48 7.17
CA LEU A 115 -13.32 1.05 6.96
C LEU A 115 -13.57 0.78 5.48
N TYR A 116 -12.69 -0.01 4.88
CA TYR A 116 -12.70 -0.33 3.47
C TYR A 116 -13.00 -1.82 3.30
N ALA A 117 -14.17 -2.16 2.76
CA ALA A 117 -14.55 -3.55 2.48
C ALA A 117 -14.14 -3.98 1.07
N VAL A 118 -13.37 -5.06 0.92
CA VAL A 118 -13.11 -5.66 -0.41
C VAL A 118 -14.01 -6.88 -0.58
N MET A 119 -14.92 -6.82 -1.55
CA MET A 119 -16.05 -7.74 -1.68
C MET A 119 -16.11 -8.42 -3.05
N PRO A 120 -16.55 -9.68 -3.12
CA PRO A 120 -16.42 -10.49 -4.34
C PRO A 120 -17.46 -10.17 -5.42
N ASP A 121 -18.63 -9.63 -5.08
CA ASP A 121 -19.75 -9.45 -6.02
C ASP A 121 -20.66 -8.27 -5.62
N ALA A 122 -21.60 -7.94 -6.50
CA ALA A 122 -22.54 -6.84 -6.33
C ALA A 122 -23.52 -7.04 -5.16
N ASP A 123 -23.88 -8.28 -4.82
CA ASP A 123 -24.76 -8.56 -3.68
C ASP A 123 -24.05 -8.23 -2.37
N TRP A 124 -22.76 -8.55 -2.25
CA TRP A 124 -21.94 -8.10 -1.13
C TRP A 124 -21.77 -6.60 -1.10
N VAL A 125 -21.58 -5.93 -2.25
CA VAL A 125 -21.53 -4.45 -2.32
C VAL A 125 -22.81 -3.86 -1.74
N LYS A 126 -23.99 -4.36 -2.14
CA LYS A 126 -25.28 -3.91 -1.61
C LYS A 126 -25.37 -4.11 -0.08
N ARG A 127 -24.93 -5.25 0.43
CA ARG A 127 -24.89 -5.52 1.88
C ARG A 127 -23.96 -4.55 2.63
N MET A 128 -22.84 -4.14 2.02
CA MET A 128 -21.94 -3.15 2.62
C MET A 128 -22.55 -1.74 2.63
N VAL A 129 -23.33 -1.38 1.62
CA VAL A 129 -24.13 -0.14 1.62
C VAL A 129 -25.16 -0.17 2.75
N GLU A 130 -25.90 -1.26 2.91
CA GLU A 130 -26.90 -1.45 4.00
C GLU A 130 -26.27 -1.48 5.41
N ALA A 131 -24.98 -1.79 5.50
CA ALA A 131 -24.17 -1.74 6.71
C ALA A 131 -23.44 -0.41 6.90
N GLU A 132 -23.65 0.56 6.00
CA GLU A 132 -23.05 1.90 6.03
C GLU A 132 -21.51 1.87 6.09
N VAL A 133 -20.89 0.95 5.33
CA VAL A 133 -19.43 0.95 5.18
C VAL A 133 -19.01 2.20 4.38
N PRO A 134 -18.01 2.97 4.83
CA PRO A 134 -17.57 4.17 4.11
C PRO A 134 -17.04 3.91 2.70
N THR A 135 -16.26 2.85 2.50
CA THR A 135 -15.68 2.49 1.20
C THR A 135 -15.80 1.00 0.93
N VAL A 136 -16.17 0.65 -0.31
CA VAL A 136 -16.22 -0.73 -0.79
C VAL A 136 -15.47 -0.86 -2.11
N GLN A 137 -14.79 -1.98 -2.31
CA GLN A 137 -14.23 -2.38 -3.60
C GLN A 137 -14.91 -3.64 -4.08
N LEU A 138 -15.41 -3.59 -5.32
CA LEU A 138 -15.79 -4.79 -6.04
C LEU A 138 -14.52 -5.46 -6.59
N ARG A 139 -14.21 -6.63 -6.05
CA ARG A 139 -13.14 -7.51 -6.52
C ARG A 139 -13.73 -8.79 -7.07
N PHE A 140 -14.42 -8.63 -8.20
CA PHE A 140 -15.02 -9.74 -8.93
C PHE A 140 -13.94 -10.54 -9.65
N LYS A 141 -13.88 -11.85 -9.41
CA LYS A 141 -13.02 -12.75 -10.17
C LYS A 141 -13.79 -13.23 -11.39
N SER A 142 -13.53 -12.62 -12.54
CA SER A 142 -14.09 -13.03 -13.82
C SER A 142 -13.12 -13.99 -14.51
N ASP A 143 -13.66 -15.07 -15.08
CA ASP A 143 -12.94 -15.81 -16.12
C ASP A 143 -12.94 -14.95 -17.40
N VAL A 144 -11.79 -14.87 -18.08
CA VAL A 144 -11.51 -13.98 -19.23
C VAL A 144 -12.54 -14.07 -20.37
N HIS A 145 -13.42 -15.09 -20.36
CA HIS A 145 -14.42 -15.36 -21.38
C HIS A 145 -15.82 -14.79 -21.10
N ASP A 146 -16.13 -14.27 -19.91
CA ASP A 146 -17.46 -13.71 -19.59
C ASP A 146 -17.40 -12.24 -19.17
N THR A 147 -17.17 -11.37 -20.15
CA THR A 147 -17.24 -9.91 -19.97
C THR A 147 -18.68 -9.43 -19.72
N SER A 148 -19.71 -10.24 -20.02
CA SER A 148 -21.11 -9.85 -19.81
C SER A 148 -21.45 -9.87 -18.32
N GLU A 149 -21.11 -10.94 -17.61
CA GLU A 149 -21.33 -11.02 -16.17
C GLU A 149 -20.46 -10.00 -15.42
N LEU A 150 -19.20 -9.77 -15.84
CA LEU A 150 -18.37 -8.72 -15.28
C LEU A 150 -19.04 -7.33 -15.36
N ARG A 151 -19.50 -6.93 -16.56
CA ARG A 151 -20.18 -5.64 -16.76
C ARG A 151 -21.43 -5.53 -15.91
N LYS A 152 -22.20 -6.62 -15.80
CA LYS A 152 -23.40 -6.68 -14.96
C LYS A 152 -23.06 -6.50 -13.47
N GLN A 153 -22.04 -7.16 -12.96
CA GLN A 153 -21.58 -7.03 -11.57
C GLN A 153 -21.13 -5.60 -11.25
N ILE A 154 -20.39 -4.97 -12.16
CA ILE A 154 -19.96 -3.57 -12.03
C ILE A 154 -21.18 -2.64 -12.06
N ALA A 155 -22.07 -2.78 -13.04
CA ALA A 155 -23.26 -1.93 -13.17
C ALA A 155 -24.18 -2.03 -11.95
N GLN A 156 -24.42 -3.25 -11.44
CA GLN A 156 -25.20 -3.48 -10.23
C GLN A 156 -24.53 -2.88 -8.99
N SER A 157 -23.21 -2.95 -8.89
CA SER A 157 -22.45 -2.34 -7.80
C SER A 157 -22.55 -0.81 -7.83
N VAL A 158 -22.39 -0.19 -9.01
CA VAL A 158 -22.57 1.26 -9.20
C VAL A 158 -23.99 1.69 -8.84
N GLN A 159 -25.00 0.92 -9.27
CA GLN A 159 -26.39 1.17 -8.91
C GLN A 159 -26.62 1.03 -7.39
N ALA A 160 -26.01 0.03 -6.74
CA ALA A 160 -26.19 -0.21 -5.31
C ALA A 160 -25.66 0.94 -4.45
N VAL A 161 -24.56 1.60 -4.86
CA VAL A 161 -24.01 2.74 -4.12
C VAL A 161 -24.66 4.08 -4.47
N ALA A 162 -25.45 4.14 -5.55
CA ALA A 162 -26.10 5.38 -6.00
C ALA A 162 -27.02 5.97 -4.92
N GLY A 163 -26.79 7.24 -4.55
CA GLY A 163 -27.52 7.93 -3.48
C GLY A 163 -27.10 7.56 -2.05
N SER A 164 -26.17 6.61 -1.88
CA SER A 164 -25.54 6.31 -0.60
C SER A 164 -24.30 7.19 -0.35
N LYS A 165 -23.73 7.11 0.86
CA LYS A 165 -22.43 7.74 1.18
C LYS A 165 -21.24 6.82 0.91
N THR A 166 -21.49 5.57 0.51
CA THR A 166 -20.46 4.56 0.30
C THR A 166 -19.74 4.80 -1.02
N LEU A 167 -18.41 4.89 -0.96
CA LEU A 167 -17.55 5.05 -2.13
C LEU A 167 -17.27 3.67 -2.76
N LEU A 168 -17.39 3.55 -4.08
CA LEU A 168 -17.12 2.30 -4.81
C LEU A 168 -15.83 2.40 -5.63
N PHE A 169 -14.93 1.44 -5.44
CA PHE A 169 -13.81 1.20 -6.34
C PHE A 169 -13.99 -0.12 -7.08
N ILE A 170 -13.67 -0.16 -8.37
CA ILE A 170 -13.63 -1.40 -9.15
C ILE A 170 -12.18 -1.91 -9.17
N ASN A 171 -11.95 -3.17 -8.87
CA ASN A 171 -10.61 -3.76 -8.93
C ASN A 171 -10.27 -4.16 -10.38
N ASP A 172 -9.08 -3.75 -10.87
CA ASP A 172 -8.42 -4.11 -12.14
C ASP A 172 -9.14 -3.68 -13.44
N PHE A 173 -10.46 -3.84 -13.53
CA PHE A 173 -11.29 -3.65 -14.74
C PHE A 173 -11.59 -2.18 -15.03
N TRP A 174 -10.55 -1.40 -15.32
CA TRP A 174 -10.64 0.05 -15.52
C TRP A 174 -11.50 0.47 -16.71
N ARG A 175 -11.51 -0.30 -17.81
CA ARG A 175 -12.34 0.01 -19.00
C ARG A 175 -13.82 -0.07 -18.66
N GLU A 176 -14.23 -1.16 -18.04
CA GLU A 176 -15.60 -1.40 -17.62
C GLU A 176 -16.02 -0.43 -16.50
N ALA A 177 -15.07 -0.03 -15.64
CA ALA A 177 -15.31 1.01 -14.63
C ALA A 177 -15.60 2.38 -15.27
N ILE A 178 -14.89 2.74 -16.35
CA ILE A 178 -15.17 3.94 -17.15
C ILE A 178 -16.55 3.83 -17.81
N GLU A 179 -16.83 2.71 -18.50
CA GLU A 179 -18.12 2.47 -19.17
C GLU A 179 -19.31 2.60 -18.20
N ALA A 180 -19.14 2.14 -16.95
CA ALA A 180 -20.18 2.18 -15.93
C ALA A 180 -20.25 3.50 -15.13
N GLY A 181 -19.32 4.44 -15.34
CA GLY A 181 -19.26 5.69 -14.57
C GLY A 181 -18.96 5.46 -13.08
N ALA A 182 -18.09 4.50 -12.76
CA ALA A 182 -17.73 4.19 -11.38
C ALA A 182 -16.97 5.35 -10.69
N TYR A 183 -17.00 5.38 -9.36
CA TYR A 183 -16.33 6.43 -8.58
C TYR A 183 -14.79 6.38 -8.67
N GLY A 184 -14.23 5.18 -8.83
CA GLY A 184 -12.81 4.97 -9.07
C GLY A 184 -12.45 3.51 -9.38
N VAL A 185 -11.17 3.31 -9.68
CA VAL A 185 -10.54 2.01 -9.90
C VAL A 185 -9.40 1.80 -8.90
N HIS A 186 -9.15 0.55 -8.55
CA HIS A 186 -7.98 0.13 -7.80
C HIS A 186 -7.15 -0.82 -8.65
N LEU A 187 -5.85 -0.55 -8.77
CA LEU A 187 -4.91 -1.31 -9.59
C LEU A 187 -3.73 -1.83 -8.73
N GLY A 188 -3.26 -3.02 -9.07
CA GLY A 188 -1.97 -3.58 -8.66
C GLY A 188 -0.80 -2.97 -9.42
N GLN A 189 0.41 -3.39 -9.08
CA GLN A 189 1.63 -2.91 -9.75
C GLN A 189 1.73 -3.47 -11.17
N GLU A 190 1.35 -4.74 -11.33
CA GLU A 190 1.29 -5.44 -12.60
C GLU A 190 0.31 -4.81 -13.60
N ASP A 191 -0.74 -4.17 -13.10
CA ASP A 191 -1.77 -3.55 -13.95
C ASP A 191 -1.31 -2.24 -14.58
N LEU A 192 -0.31 -1.58 -13.99
CA LEU A 192 0.27 -0.33 -14.50
C LEU A 192 0.97 -0.50 -15.85
N ASP A 193 1.38 -1.73 -16.20
CA ASP A 193 2.07 -2.01 -17.47
C ASP A 193 1.13 -1.93 -18.67
N PHE A 194 -0.18 -2.07 -18.46
CA PHE A 194 -1.18 -2.15 -19.54
C PHE A 194 -2.40 -1.24 -19.36
N ALA A 195 -2.59 -0.65 -18.18
CA ALA A 195 -3.65 0.32 -17.95
C ALA A 195 -3.36 1.63 -18.71
N ASP A 196 -4.36 2.12 -19.46
CA ASP A 196 -4.28 3.46 -20.03
C ASP A 196 -4.63 4.48 -18.93
N LEU A 197 -3.59 4.97 -18.26
CA LEU A 197 -3.76 5.92 -17.16
C LEU A 197 -4.33 7.26 -17.64
N GLU A 198 -4.20 7.63 -18.91
CA GLU A 198 -4.75 8.87 -19.45
C GLU A 198 -6.24 8.76 -19.70
N ASP A 199 -6.71 7.63 -20.21
CA ASP A 199 -8.15 7.34 -20.31
C ASP A 199 -8.82 7.35 -18.93
N ILE A 200 -8.21 6.70 -17.92
CA ILE A 200 -8.75 6.67 -16.55
C ILE A 200 -8.85 8.09 -15.98
N ARG A 201 -7.82 8.92 -16.19
CA ARG A 201 -7.79 10.31 -15.70
C ARG A 201 -8.79 11.20 -16.43
N SER A 202 -8.86 11.10 -17.76
CA SER A 202 -9.79 11.85 -18.60
C SER A 202 -11.24 11.51 -18.30
N ALA A 203 -11.54 10.26 -17.92
CA ALA A 203 -12.85 9.84 -17.43
C ALA A 203 -13.19 10.36 -16.02
N GLY A 204 -12.24 11.00 -15.32
CA GLY A 204 -12.45 11.57 -13.99
C GLY A 204 -12.46 10.54 -12.86
N LEU A 205 -12.02 9.30 -13.13
CA LEU A 205 -11.95 8.25 -12.12
C LEU A 205 -10.87 8.56 -11.09
N ARG A 206 -11.11 8.12 -9.86
CA ARG A 206 -10.06 8.03 -8.83
C ARG A 206 -9.23 6.78 -9.03
N LEU A 207 -7.93 6.87 -8.76
CA LEU A 207 -7.02 5.74 -8.82
C LEU A 207 -6.50 5.38 -7.43
N GLY A 208 -6.74 4.15 -7.00
CA GLY A 208 -6.02 3.52 -5.90
C GLY A 208 -4.89 2.65 -6.41
N LEU A 209 -3.72 2.70 -5.78
CA LEU A 209 -2.60 1.80 -6.11
C LEU A 209 -2.17 0.96 -4.91
N SER A 210 -2.03 -0.35 -5.13
CA SER A 210 -1.41 -1.26 -4.15
C SER A 210 0.11 -1.14 -4.16
N THR A 211 0.71 -1.14 -2.97
CA THR A 211 2.16 -1.09 -2.74
C THR A 211 2.57 -2.05 -1.63
N HIS A 212 3.77 -2.61 -1.75
CA HIS A 212 4.31 -3.66 -0.87
C HIS A 212 5.72 -3.36 -0.35
N GLY A 213 6.19 -2.13 -0.49
CA GLY A 213 7.54 -1.73 -0.09
C GLY A 213 7.91 -0.33 -0.56
N TYR A 214 9.09 0.13 -0.16
CA TYR A 214 9.61 1.45 -0.53
C TYR A 214 9.73 1.63 -2.05
N ALA A 215 10.19 0.61 -2.77
CA ALA A 215 10.36 0.69 -4.23
C ALA A 215 9.03 0.93 -4.94
N GLU A 216 7.98 0.20 -4.57
CA GLU A 216 6.66 0.36 -5.15
C GLU A 216 5.98 1.66 -4.72
N MET A 217 6.19 2.14 -3.48
CA MET A 217 5.68 3.45 -3.05
C MET A 217 6.29 4.61 -3.85
N VAL A 218 7.61 4.58 -4.06
CA VAL A 218 8.31 5.59 -4.88
C VAL A 218 7.90 5.50 -6.34
N TYR A 219 7.63 4.30 -6.85
CA TYR A 219 7.10 4.11 -8.20
C TYR A 219 5.66 4.64 -8.32
N ALA A 220 4.79 4.32 -7.37
CA ALA A 220 3.40 4.74 -7.34
C ALA A 220 3.24 6.27 -7.30
N ASP A 221 4.10 6.98 -6.57
CA ASP A 221 4.09 8.44 -6.46
C ASP A 221 4.17 9.15 -7.83
N ARG A 222 4.90 8.56 -8.78
CA ARG A 222 5.07 9.09 -10.16
C ARG A 222 3.75 9.28 -10.89
N TYR A 223 2.72 8.53 -10.50
CA TYR A 223 1.39 8.57 -11.09
C TYR A 223 0.40 9.47 -10.34
N CYS A 224 0.80 10.01 -9.18
CA CYS A 224 -0.05 10.82 -8.31
C CYS A 224 -1.46 10.24 -8.10
N PRO A 225 -1.57 8.99 -7.60
CA PRO A 225 -2.85 8.30 -7.40
C PRO A 225 -3.71 9.03 -6.36
N SER A 226 -5.01 8.75 -6.36
CA SER A 226 -5.95 9.31 -5.37
C SER A 226 -5.67 8.78 -3.96
N TYR A 227 -5.21 7.54 -3.81
CA TYR A 227 -4.75 6.98 -2.54
C TYR A 227 -3.74 5.86 -2.77
N ILE A 228 -3.01 5.50 -1.71
CA ILE A 228 -2.05 4.39 -1.70
C ILE A 228 -2.51 3.33 -0.70
N ALA A 229 -2.59 2.08 -1.14
CA ALA A 229 -2.80 0.92 -0.29
C ALA A 229 -1.46 0.24 0.03
N MET A 230 -1.22 -0.06 1.30
CA MET A 230 0.01 -0.67 1.79
C MET A 230 -0.30 -2.04 2.38
N GLY A 231 0.35 -3.08 1.85
CA GLY A 231 0.12 -4.45 2.31
C GLY A 231 1.16 -5.45 1.81
N ALA A 232 1.00 -6.75 2.08
CA ALA A 232 0.12 -7.25 3.13
C ALA A 232 0.72 -6.92 4.52
N VAL A 233 -0.04 -6.33 5.43
CA VAL A 233 0.46 -6.02 6.79
C VAL A 233 0.72 -7.30 7.58
N PHE A 234 -0.23 -8.24 7.54
CA PHE A 234 -0.16 -9.55 8.20
C PHE A 234 -0.32 -10.71 7.19
N PRO A 235 0.01 -11.96 7.58
CA PRO A 235 -0.17 -13.11 6.70
C PRO A 235 -1.59 -13.20 6.11
N THR A 236 -1.67 -13.48 4.81
CA THR A 236 -2.94 -13.63 4.09
C THR A 236 -2.85 -14.78 3.10
N GLN A 237 -3.97 -15.47 2.88
CA GLN A 237 -4.11 -16.56 1.90
C GLN A 237 -4.80 -16.10 0.61
N LEU A 238 -5.21 -14.83 0.52
CA LEU A 238 -6.04 -14.32 -0.58
C LEU A 238 -5.25 -14.02 -1.87
N LYS A 239 -3.97 -13.69 -1.74
CA LYS A 239 -3.03 -13.43 -2.85
C LYS A 239 -1.68 -14.02 -2.45
N LYS A 240 -1.01 -14.67 -3.40
CA LYS A 240 0.39 -15.08 -3.22
C LYS A 240 1.25 -13.82 -3.27
N MET A 241 1.88 -13.47 -2.16
CA MET A 241 2.67 -12.24 -2.06
C MET A 241 4.13 -12.50 -2.49
N PRO A 242 4.77 -11.55 -3.21
CA PRO A 242 6.19 -11.62 -3.51
C PRO A 242 7.07 -11.30 -2.29
N THR A 243 6.50 -10.59 -1.30
CA THR A 243 7.18 -10.20 -0.06
C THR A 243 6.58 -10.92 1.16
N ALA A 244 7.36 -11.00 2.23
CA ALA A 244 6.83 -11.35 3.54
C ALA A 244 5.84 -10.26 4.03
N PRO A 245 4.92 -10.58 4.97
CA PRO A 245 4.02 -9.60 5.57
C PRO A 245 4.79 -8.49 6.28
N GLN A 246 4.43 -7.24 6.01
CA GLN A 246 5.23 -6.05 6.37
C GLN A 246 5.30 -5.78 7.87
N GLY A 247 4.30 -6.21 8.63
CA GLY A 247 4.18 -5.92 10.06
C GLY A 247 3.88 -4.44 10.36
N LEU A 248 3.66 -4.15 11.64
CA LEU A 248 3.32 -2.80 12.10
C LEU A 248 4.52 -1.85 12.03
N GLY A 249 5.72 -2.29 12.42
CA GLY A 249 6.92 -1.44 12.42
C GLY A 249 7.20 -0.81 11.06
N ARG A 250 7.16 -1.61 9.99
CA ARG A 250 7.31 -1.07 8.62
C ARG A 250 6.14 -0.19 8.20
N LEU A 251 4.91 -0.59 8.53
CA LEU A 251 3.72 0.23 8.25
C LEU A 251 3.85 1.64 8.87
N TYR A 252 4.34 1.77 10.11
CA TYR A 252 4.60 3.07 10.74
C TYR A 252 5.61 3.93 9.96
N GLN A 253 6.63 3.34 9.34
CA GLN A 253 7.60 4.10 8.54
C GLN A 253 7.03 4.46 7.17
N TYR A 254 6.26 3.56 6.56
CA TYR A 254 5.58 3.79 5.28
C TYR A 254 4.56 4.93 5.41
N THR A 255 3.77 4.94 6.48
CA THR A 255 2.79 6.01 6.73
C THR A 255 3.46 7.35 6.97
N LYS A 256 4.58 7.40 7.71
CA LYS A 256 5.37 8.62 7.89
C LYS A 256 5.86 9.19 6.56
N LEU A 257 6.41 8.34 5.69
CA LEU A 257 6.91 8.75 4.37
C LEU A 257 5.78 9.25 3.46
N MET A 258 4.67 8.50 3.38
CA MET A 258 3.60 8.74 2.41
C MET A 258 2.43 9.56 2.97
N ASN A 259 2.60 10.23 4.13
CA ASN A 259 1.52 10.92 4.85
C ASN A 259 0.81 12.03 4.06
N HIS A 260 1.35 12.44 2.90
CA HIS A 260 0.74 13.40 2.00
C HIS A 260 -0.41 12.79 1.18
N TYR A 261 -0.46 11.47 1.00
CA TYR A 261 -1.58 10.76 0.37
C TYR A 261 -2.64 10.32 1.38
N PRO A 262 -3.91 10.13 0.98
CA PRO A 262 -4.81 9.21 1.67
C PRO A 262 -4.21 7.80 1.65
N LEU A 263 -4.18 7.15 2.82
CA LEU A 263 -3.50 5.87 3.01
C LEU A 263 -4.48 4.79 3.48
N VAL A 264 -4.31 3.58 2.96
CA VAL A 264 -5.09 2.39 3.30
C VAL A 264 -4.14 1.26 3.70
N ALA A 265 -4.34 0.63 4.85
CA ALA A 265 -3.62 -0.59 5.22
C ALA A 265 -4.44 -1.82 4.82
N ILE A 266 -3.80 -2.85 4.28
CA ILE A 266 -4.49 -4.09 3.88
C ILE A 266 -3.64 -5.34 4.15
N GLY A 267 -4.30 -6.48 4.33
CA GLY A 267 -3.69 -7.81 4.33
C GLY A 267 -3.64 -8.44 5.70
N GLY A 268 -4.45 -9.49 5.90
CA GLY A 268 -4.50 -10.27 7.14
C GLY A 268 -5.06 -9.52 8.35
N ILE A 269 -5.73 -8.37 8.15
CA ILE A 269 -6.28 -7.55 9.23
C ILE A 269 -7.67 -8.05 9.63
N ASP A 270 -7.92 -8.07 10.95
CA ASP A 270 -9.14 -8.56 11.59
C ASP A 270 -9.52 -7.73 12.83
N GLU A 271 -10.55 -8.15 13.58
CA GLU A 271 -11.01 -7.46 14.80
C GLU A 271 -9.90 -7.34 15.86
N SER A 272 -8.96 -8.29 15.93
CA SER A 272 -7.89 -8.29 16.95
C SER A 272 -6.76 -7.30 16.63
N SER A 273 -6.57 -6.97 15.36
CA SER A 273 -5.42 -6.22 14.86
C SER A 273 -5.78 -4.83 14.31
N ILE A 274 -7.03 -4.58 13.93
CA ILE A 274 -7.46 -3.34 13.28
C ILE A 274 -7.19 -2.09 14.10
N HIS A 275 -7.32 -2.15 15.44
CA HIS A 275 -7.03 -1.03 16.32
C HIS A 275 -5.54 -0.63 16.22
N ALA A 276 -4.63 -1.58 16.38
CA ALA A 276 -3.19 -1.32 16.27
C ALA A 276 -2.79 -0.81 14.88
N VAL A 277 -3.44 -1.31 13.81
CA VAL A 277 -3.24 -0.80 12.45
C VAL A 277 -3.72 0.63 12.31
N ALA A 278 -4.89 0.99 12.84
CA ALA A 278 -5.42 2.36 12.78
C ALA A 278 -4.49 3.36 13.49
N GLN A 279 -3.81 2.94 14.57
CA GLN A 279 -2.81 3.76 15.27
C GLN A 279 -1.52 3.98 14.48
N SER A 280 -1.32 3.30 13.34
CA SER A 280 -0.14 3.51 12.48
C SER A 280 -0.07 4.85 11.77
N GLY A 281 -1.15 5.65 11.86
CA GLY A 281 -1.34 6.85 11.05
C GLY A 281 -1.94 6.56 9.67
N VAL A 282 -2.24 5.29 9.38
CA VAL A 282 -3.03 4.93 8.21
C VAL A 282 -4.46 5.43 8.41
N GLY A 283 -4.92 6.33 7.54
CA GLY A 283 -6.22 6.97 7.70
C GLY A 283 -7.42 6.06 7.44
N SER A 284 -7.18 4.85 6.93
CA SER A 284 -8.18 3.89 6.46
C SER A 284 -7.65 2.45 6.56
N VAL A 285 -8.53 1.47 6.78
CA VAL A 285 -8.13 0.06 6.88
C VAL A 285 -9.03 -0.81 6.03
N ALA A 286 -8.42 -1.60 5.15
CA ALA A 286 -9.10 -2.54 4.28
C ALA A 286 -9.12 -3.97 4.84
N VAL A 287 -10.31 -4.58 4.78
CA VAL A 287 -10.57 -5.94 5.26
C VAL A 287 -11.37 -6.74 4.24
N VAL A 288 -11.18 -8.06 4.28
CA VAL A 288 -11.88 -9.01 3.41
C VAL A 288 -12.59 -10.05 4.28
N ARG A 289 -11.82 -11.00 4.81
CA ARG A 289 -12.32 -12.17 5.55
C ARG A 289 -12.99 -11.80 6.87
N ALA A 290 -12.51 -10.76 7.56
CA ALA A 290 -13.14 -10.27 8.79
C ALA A 290 -14.63 -9.93 8.60
N ILE A 291 -15.04 -9.54 7.40
CA ILE A 291 -16.44 -9.30 7.05
C ILE A 291 -17.03 -10.54 6.37
N SER A 292 -16.39 -11.06 5.32
CA SER A 292 -16.99 -12.09 4.46
C SER A 292 -17.18 -13.45 5.14
N GLU A 293 -16.38 -13.76 6.16
CA GLU A 293 -16.47 -15.00 6.95
C GLU A 293 -17.27 -14.84 8.25
N SER A 294 -17.83 -13.65 8.50
CA SER A 294 -18.67 -13.38 9.66
C SER A 294 -20.10 -13.88 9.46
N SER A 295 -20.68 -14.46 10.52
CA SER A 295 -22.11 -14.83 10.54
C SER A 295 -23.03 -13.61 10.58
N ASP A 296 -22.54 -12.46 11.04
CA ASP A 296 -23.27 -11.18 11.04
C ASP A 296 -22.37 -10.04 10.49
N PRO A 297 -22.31 -9.89 9.15
CA PRO A 297 -21.48 -8.87 8.51
C PRO A 297 -21.83 -7.44 8.91
N LYS A 298 -23.09 -7.15 9.26
CA LYS A 298 -23.50 -5.79 9.67
C LYS A 298 -22.97 -5.48 11.07
N ALA A 299 -23.09 -6.43 12.00
CA ALA A 299 -22.56 -6.26 13.34
C ALA A 299 -21.03 -6.15 13.35
N VAL A 300 -20.31 -6.97 12.56
CA VAL A 300 -18.83 -6.87 12.50
C VAL A 300 -18.36 -5.57 11.85
N VAL A 301 -19.04 -5.07 10.81
CA VAL A 301 -18.73 -3.75 10.22
C VAL A 301 -18.80 -2.65 11.29
N LYS A 302 -19.86 -2.65 12.11
CA LYS A 302 -20.00 -1.66 13.19
C LYS A 302 -18.86 -1.78 14.21
N ARG A 303 -18.55 -3.00 14.68
CA ARG A 303 -17.45 -3.24 15.63
C ARG A 303 -16.10 -2.80 15.09
N LEU A 304 -15.78 -3.14 13.84
CA LEU A 304 -14.54 -2.74 13.18
C LEU A 304 -14.42 -1.20 13.09
N GLN A 305 -15.51 -0.51 12.71
CA GLN A 305 -15.53 0.96 12.68
C GLN A 305 -15.37 1.59 14.09
N GLU A 306 -15.87 0.95 15.14
CA GLU A 306 -15.68 1.39 16.53
C GLU A 306 -14.22 1.21 16.97
N LEU A 307 -13.63 0.04 16.70
CA LEU A 307 -12.23 -0.28 17.02
C LEU A 307 -11.21 0.64 16.33
N MET A 308 -11.55 1.17 15.15
CA MET A 308 -10.72 2.17 14.46
C MET A 308 -10.75 3.56 15.11
N LYS A 309 -11.76 3.88 15.91
CA LYS A 309 -11.94 5.21 16.54
C LYS A 309 -11.37 5.29 17.95
N THR A 310 -11.38 4.16 18.66
CA THR A 310 -10.72 3.99 19.97
C THR A 310 -9.22 3.97 19.80
#